data_AF-A0A1F8MSP7-F1
#
_entry.id   AF-A0A1F8MSP7-F1
#
_cell.length_a   1.000
_cell.length_b   1.000
_cell.length_c   1.000
_cell.angle_alpha   90.00
_cell.angle_beta   90.00
_cell.angle_gamma   90.00
#
_symmetry.space_group_name_H-M   'P 1'
#
loop_
_entity.id
_entity.type
_entity.pdbx_description
1 polymer ?
#
loop_
_entity_poly.entity_id
_entity_poly.type
_entity_poly.pdbx_seq_one_letter_code
_entity_poly.pdbx_strand_id
1 'polypeptide(L)'
;MFLPGIGYAGGYSIGIVHRVAAVLFIGIPVLNSLSEPNKALGFVKETLIWSKDDLKWFKAAPNYYFGGPEEKMLPQGHVNTGQRMWQLVVMGTGLVFLVTGAILWFFKWSVPLNVYEWLLFVHGIAFIIVFAMFLVHFYLGVIHPRFRESLRSMLDGKVSPSYAKQHYRKWYDKITNNHRNQ
;
A
#
# COMPACT_ATOMS: atom_id res chain seq x y z
N MET A 1 -10.60 19.96 6.61
CA MET A 1 -11.96 19.60 7.03
C MET A 1 -12.32 20.49 8.21
N PHE A 2 -13.36 21.32 8.09
CA PHE A 2 -13.81 22.19 9.18
C PHE A 2 -14.67 21.32 10.11
N LEU A 3 -14.13 20.94 11.26
CA LEU A 3 -14.90 20.25 12.31
C LEU A 3 -15.60 21.33 13.14
N PRO A 4 -16.95 21.36 13.20
CA PRO A 4 -17.65 22.32 14.04
C PRO A 4 -17.31 22.02 15.50
N GLY A 5 -16.55 22.89 16.15
CA GLY A 5 -16.10 22.73 17.54
C GLY A 5 -14.62 23.04 17.78
N ILE A 6 -13.79 23.01 16.73
CA ILE A 6 -12.41 23.47 16.80
C ILE A 6 -12.38 24.88 16.19
N GLY A 7 -12.21 25.91 17.03
CA GLY A 7 -12.27 27.31 16.60
C GLY A 7 -11.40 27.63 15.37
N TYR A 8 -11.66 28.76 14.71
CA TYR A 8 -11.01 29.21 13.47
C TYR A 8 -9.48 28.98 13.42
N ALA A 9 -8.79 29.18 14.55
CA ALA A 9 -7.35 28.95 14.69
C ALA A 9 -6.94 27.47 14.55
N GLY A 10 -7.71 26.52 15.10
CA GLY A 10 -7.37 25.10 15.01
C GLY A 10 -7.68 24.50 13.62
N GLY A 11 -8.74 24.97 12.95
CA GLY A 11 -9.02 24.60 11.56
C GLY A 11 -7.93 25.08 10.58
N TYR A 12 -7.37 26.27 10.81
CA TYR A 12 -6.29 26.82 10.01
C TYR A 12 -4.99 26.00 10.15
N SER A 13 -4.60 25.66 11.39
CA SER A 13 -3.40 24.85 11.66
C SER A 13 -3.48 23.45 11.06
N ILE A 14 -4.64 22.78 11.17
CA ILE A 14 -4.87 21.46 10.55
C ILE A 14 -4.72 21.53 9.02
N GLY A 15 -5.24 22.59 8.40
CA GLY A 15 -5.12 22.79 6.96
C GLY A 15 -3.66 22.95 6.49
N ILE A 16 -2.83 23.66 7.25
CA ILE A 16 -1.40 23.81 6.95
C ILE A 16 -0.67 22.47 7.09
N VAL A 17 -0.87 21.78 8.23
CA VAL A 17 -0.20 20.49 8.48
C VAL A 17 -0.56 19.48 7.40
N HIS A 18 -1.83 19.38 7.03
CA HIS A 18 -2.27 18.47 5.96
C HIS A 18 -1.60 18.78 4.62
N ARG A 19 -1.48 20.06 4.25
CA ARG A 19 -0.80 20.50 3.01
C ARG A 19 0.70 20.18 3.02
N VAL A 20 1.38 20.45 4.13
CA VAL A 20 2.80 20.10 4.29
C VAL A 20 2.99 18.58 4.18
N ALA A 21 2.15 17.81 4.87
CA ALA A 21 2.17 16.35 4.77
C ALA A 21 1.90 15.86 3.35
N ALA A 22 0.97 16.48 2.62
CA ALA A 22 0.68 16.14 1.22
C ALA A 22 1.89 16.37 0.30
N VAL A 23 2.62 17.48 0.49
CA VAL A 23 3.85 17.76 -0.28
C VAL A 23 4.90 16.68 -0.03
N LEU A 24 5.10 16.25 1.21
CA LEU A 24 6.04 15.16 1.52
C LEU A 24 5.56 13.81 0.96
N PHE A 25 4.27 13.51 1.13
CA PHE A 25 3.63 12.27 0.69
C PHE A 25 3.69 12.08 -0.83
N ILE A 26 3.61 13.15 -1.61
CA ILE A 26 3.75 13.12 -3.07
C ILE A 26 5.22 13.23 -3.47
N GLY A 27 5.95 14.16 -2.86
CA GLY A 27 7.32 14.51 -3.24
C GLY A 27 8.29 13.35 -3.08
N ILE A 28 8.24 12.62 -1.95
CA ILE A 28 9.17 11.52 -1.68
C ILE A 28 9.02 10.38 -2.71
N PRO A 29 7.82 9.82 -2.97
CA PRO A 29 7.65 8.80 -3.99
C PRO A 29 8.01 9.26 -5.40
N VAL A 30 7.72 10.53 -5.75
CA VAL A 30 8.09 11.09 -7.07
C VAL A 30 9.60 11.16 -7.22
N LEU A 31 10.31 11.71 -6.23
CA LEU A 31 11.77 11.78 -6.25
C LEU A 31 12.40 10.39 -6.33
N ASN A 32 11.91 9.43 -5.55
CA ASN A 32 12.39 8.05 -5.60
C ASN A 32 12.14 7.40 -6.97
N SER A 33 10.97 7.65 -7.57
CA SER A 33 10.62 7.10 -8.89
C SER A 33 11.48 7.69 -10.01
N LEU A 34 11.87 8.97 -9.91
CA LEU A 34 12.79 9.61 -10.84
C LEU A 34 14.24 9.15 -10.64
N SER A 35 14.63 8.90 -9.39
CA SER A 35 15.99 8.47 -9.05
C SER A 35 16.23 6.99 -9.40
N GLU A 36 15.21 6.15 -9.27
CA GLU A 36 15.30 4.70 -9.47
C GLU A 36 14.19 4.17 -10.41
N PRO A 37 14.18 4.59 -11.69
CA PRO A 37 13.07 4.31 -12.61
C PRO A 37 12.84 2.82 -12.84
N ASN A 38 13.90 2.00 -12.84
CA ASN A 38 13.79 0.55 -12.99
C ASN A 38 13.06 -0.11 -11.82
N LYS A 39 13.28 0.36 -10.58
CA LYS A 39 12.57 -0.16 -9.41
C LYS A 39 11.11 0.29 -9.40
N ALA A 40 10.85 1.54 -9.79
CA ALA A 40 9.50 2.06 -9.94
C ALA A 40 8.69 1.27 -11.00
N LEU A 41 9.29 1.01 -12.17
CA LEU A 41 8.67 0.16 -13.20
C LEU A 41 8.47 -1.28 -12.72
N GLY A 42 9.43 -1.83 -11.98
CA GLY A 42 9.30 -3.12 -11.32
C GLY A 42 8.10 -3.17 -10.38
N PHE A 43 7.94 -2.16 -9.52
CA PHE A 43 6.82 -2.02 -8.61
C PHE A 43 5.48 -1.96 -9.34
N VAL A 44 5.35 -1.11 -10.37
CA VAL A 44 4.12 -0.99 -11.17
C VAL A 44 3.80 -2.33 -11.85
N LYS A 45 4.81 -2.99 -12.42
CA LYS A 45 4.63 -4.29 -13.07
C LYS A 45 4.20 -5.38 -12.09
N GLU A 46 4.83 -5.48 -10.93
CA GLU A 46 4.44 -6.43 -9.88
C GLU A 46 3.03 -6.16 -9.34
N THR A 47 2.60 -4.90 -9.32
CA THR A 47 1.27 -4.48 -8.88
C THR A 47 0.17 -4.87 -9.89
N LEU A 48 0.46 -4.76 -11.19
CA LEU A 48 -0.54 -4.92 -12.26
C LEU A 48 -0.62 -6.34 -12.85
N ILE A 49 0.35 -7.21 -12.60
CA ILE A 49 0.31 -8.59 -13.10
C ILE A 49 -0.50 -9.47 -12.14
N TRP A 50 -1.62 -10.00 -12.63
CA TRP A 50 -2.48 -10.93 -11.89
C TRP A 50 -2.59 -12.27 -12.61
N SER A 51 -2.78 -13.34 -11.85
CA SER A 51 -2.73 -14.72 -12.33
C SER A 51 -3.83 -15.57 -11.68
N LYS A 52 -4.03 -16.78 -12.20
CA LYS A 52 -4.95 -17.77 -11.59
C LYS A 52 -4.55 -18.16 -10.16
N ASP A 53 -3.27 -18.01 -9.81
CA ASP A 53 -2.80 -18.30 -8.45
C ASP A 53 -3.31 -17.29 -7.44
N ASP A 54 -3.58 -16.05 -7.85
CA ASP A 54 -4.18 -15.03 -6.98
C ASP A 54 -5.60 -15.41 -6.58
N LEU A 55 -6.39 -15.96 -7.51
CA LEU A 55 -7.74 -16.46 -7.21
C LEU A 55 -7.71 -17.62 -6.21
N LYS A 56 -6.72 -18.51 -6.33
CA LYS A 56 -6.56 -19.62 -5.39
C LYS A 56 -6.08 -19.11 -4.02
N TRP A 57 -5.23 -18.08 -3.99
CA TRP A 57 -4.82 -17.41 -2.77
C TRP A 57 -6.03 -16.81 -2.04
N PHE A 58 -6.93 -16.12 -2.74
CA PHE A 58 -8.15 -15.57 -2.14
C PHE A 58 -9.00 -16.62 -1.43
N LYS A 59 -9.08 -17.84 -1.99
CA LYS A 59 -9.80 -18.95 -1.36
C LYS A 59 -9.08 -19.50 -0.12
N ALA A 60 -7.75 -19.50 -0.12
CA ALA A 60 -6.94 -20.01 0.99
C ALA A 60 -6.74 -18.99 2.12
N ALA A 61 -6.79 -17.68 1.80
CA ALA A 61 -6.44 -16.59 2.70
C ALA A 61 -7.26 -16.56 3.99
N PRO A 62 -8.61 -16.69 4.01
CA PRO A 62 -9.36 -16.68 5.25
C PRO A 62 -8.90 -17.76 6.23
N ASN A 63 -8.84 -19.02 5.77
CA ASN A 63 -8.38 -20.10 6.62
C ASN A 63 -6.93 -19.87 7.09
N TYR A 64 -6.05 -19.38 6.22
CA TYR A 64 -4.66 -19.12 6.59
C TYR A 64 -4.53 -18.02 7.65
N TYR A 65 -5.22 -16.88 7.52
CA TYR A 65 -5.11 -15.78 8.48
C TYR A 65 -5.89 -16.00 9.78
N PHE A 66 -6.92 -16.85 9.78
CA PHE A 66 -7.76 -17.13 10.95
C PHE A 66 -7.47 -18.48 11.61
N GLY A 67 -6.19 -18.87 11.69
CA GLY A 67 -5.74 -19.99 12.53
C GLY A 67 -5.68 -21.38 11.85
N GLY A 68 -5.93 -21.46 10.54
CA GLY A 68 -5.75 -22.68 9.77
C GLY A 68 -4.27 -23.09 9.60
N PRO A 69 -4.00 -24.33 9.16
CA PRO A 69 -2.64 -24.84 8.92
C PRO A 69 -1.91 -24.05 7.84
N GLU A 70 -0.63 -23.77 8.06
CA GLU A 70 0.17 -22.94 7.16
C GLU A 70 0.50 -23.63 5.83
N GLU A 71 0.59 -24.96 5.86
CA GLU A 71 0.88 -25.81 4.70
C GLU A 71 -0.24 -25.79 3.66
N LYS A 72 -1.44 -25.34 4.05
CA LYS A 72 -2.58 -25.16 3.14
C LYS A 72 -2.47 -23.89 2.30
N MET A 73 -1.56 -22.97 2.65
CA MET A 73 -1.31 -21.80 1.83
C MET A 73 -0.45 -22.17 0.63
N LEU A 74 -0.80 -21.64 -0.54
CA LEU A 74 -0.10 -21.92 -1.78
C LEU A 74 1.30 -21.28 -1.78
N PRO A 75 2.27 -21.86 -2.50
CA PRO A 75 3.58 -21.24 -2.70
C PRO A 75 3.44 -19.82 -3.28
N GLN A 76 3.95 -18.83 -2.55
CA GLN A 76 3.91 -17.41 -2.94
C GLN A 76 5.20 -16.95 -3.62
N GLY A 77 5.09 -15.96 -4.51
CA GLY A 77 6.22 -15.25 -5.11
C GLY A 77 6.82 -14.20 -4.17
N HIS A 78 7.65 -13.30 -4.68
CA HIS A 78 8.26 -12.21 -3.90
C HIS A 78 7.18 -11.32 -3.25
N VAL A 79 6.16 -10.99 -4.03
CA VAL A 79 4.95 -10.31 -3.57
C VAL A 79 3.81 -11.33 -3.56
N ASN A 80 3.22 -11.57 -2.40
CA ASN A 80 2.00 -12.36 -2.29
C ASN A 80 0.77 -11.54 -2.72
N THR A 81 -0.35 -12.19 -2.99
CA THR A 81 -1.56 -11.53 -3.48
C THR A 81 -2.06 -10.42 -2.55
N GLY A 82 -2.02 -10.62 -1.22
CA GLY A 82 -2.43 -9.60 -0.25
C GLY A 82 -1.54 -8.35 -0.26
N GLN A 83 -0.23 -8.51 -0.39
CA GLN A 83 0.71 -7.40 -0.56
C GLN A 83 0.49 -6.70 -1.90
N ARG A 84 0.21 -7.44 -2.97
CA ARG A 84 -0.15 -6.85 -4.29
C ARG A 84 -1.43 -6.02 -4.20
N MET A 85 -2.44 -6.48 -3.47
CA MET A 85 -3.65 -5.69 -3.22
C MET A 85 -3.32 -4.39 -2.48
N TRP A 86 -2.48 -4.44 -1.46
CA TRP A 86 -2.03 -3.24 -0.75
C TRP A 86 -1.32 -2.25 -1.69
N GLN A 87 -0.38 -2.74 -2.51
CA GLN A 87 0.31 -1.93 -3.51
C GLN A 87 -0.68 -1.28 -4.50
N LEU A 88 -1.66 -2.05 -4.99
CA LEU A 88 -2.68 -1.56 -5.91
C LEU A 88 -3.56 -0.48 -5.28
N VAL A 89 -4.00 -0.68 -4.04
CA VAL A 89 -4.80 0.30 -3.30
C VAL A 89 -3.99 1.58 -3.10
N VAL A 90 -2.76 1.50 -2.57
CA VAL A 90 -1.91 2.67 -2.33
C VAL A 90 -1.63 3.43 -3.62
N MET A 91 -1.29 2.72 -4.71
CA MET A 91 -1.01 3.33 -6.01
C MET A 91 -2.26 4.02 -6.59
N GLY A 92 -3.41 3.33 -6.57
CA GLY A 92 -4.68 3.85 -7.07
C GLY A 92 -5.18 5.05 -6.27
N THR A 93 -5.24 4.94 -4.94
CA THR A 93 -5.68 6.06 -4.08
C THR A 93 -4.67 7.20 -4.07
N GLY A 94 -3.38 6.91 -4.24
CA GLY A 94 -2.34 7.94 -4.38
C GLY A 94 -2.57 8.83 -5.60
N LEU A 95 -2.92 8.24 -6.75
CA LEU A 95 -3.31 8.98 -7.95
C LEU A 95 -4.59 9.80 -7.70
N VAL A 96 -5.60 9.21 -7.05
CA VAL A 96 -6.84 9.93 -6.72
C VAL A 96 -6.55 11.13 -5.81
N PHE A 97 -5.74 10.96 -4.75
CA PHE A 97 -5.35 12.05 -3.86
C PHE A 97 -4.55 13.12 -4.57
N LEU A 98 -3.63 12.75 -5.45
CA LEU A 98 -2.85 13.70 -6.23
C LEU A 98 -3.76 14.60 -7.07
N VAL A 99 -4.66 14.01 -7.85
CA VAL A 99 -5.56 14.76 -8.74
C VAL A 99 -6.58 15.57 -7.94
N THR A 100 -7.32 14.92 -7.05
CA THR A 100 -8.38 15.60 -6.27
C THR A 100 -7.79 16.65 -5.33
N GLY A 101 -6.69 16.34 -4.64
CA GLY A 101 -6.01 17.24 -3.73
C GLY A 101 -5.41 18.46 -4.44
N ALA A 102 -4.81 18.29 -5.63
CA ALA A 102 -4.30 19.40 -6.43
C ALA A 102 -5.43 20.35 -6.85
N ILE A 103 -6.57 19.82 -7.30
CA ILE A 103 -7.73 20.64 -7.69
C ILE A 103 -8.32 21.38 -6.48
N LEU A 104 -8.52 20.68 -5.37
CA LEU A 104 -9.04 21.27 -4.13
C LEU A 104 -8.12 22.34 -3.54
N TRP A 105 -6.81 22.20 -3.73
CA TRP A 105 -5.83 23.17 -3.24
C TRP A 105 -5.70 24.38 -4.17
N PHE A 106 -5.34 24.17 -5.44
CA PHE A 106 -4.96 25.25 -6.35
C PHE A 106 -6.14 25.86 -7.12
N PHE A 107 -7.21 25.10 -7.34
CA PHE A 107 -8.32 25.49 -8.22
C PHE A 107 -9.63 25.70 -7.48
N LYS A 108 -9.60 25.86 -6.15
CA LYS A 108 -10.79 26.06 -5.30
C LYS A 108 -11.76 27.12 -5.83
N TRP A 109 -11.24 28.24 -6.34
CA TRP A 109 -12.05 29.36 -6.83
C TRP A 109 -12.32 29.32 -8.34
N SER A 110 -11.77 28.30 -9.03
CA SER A 110 -11.83 28.17 -10.49
C SER A 110 -12.77 27.05 -10.93
N VAL A 111 -13.19 26.16 -10.03
CA VAL A 111 -14.12 25.07 -10.33
C VAL A 111 -15.53 25.39 -9.84
N PRO A 112 -16.58 24.92 -10.55
CA PRO A 112 -17.95 24.99 -10.08
C PRO A 112 -18.14 24.33 -8.70
N LEU A 113 -19.07 24.84 -7.88
CA LEU A 113 -19.30 24.33 -6.52
C LEU A 113 -19.63 22.84 -6.50
N ASN A 114 -20.48 22.37 -7.42
CA ASN A 114 -20.84 20.96 -7.56
C ASN A 114 -19.60 20.08 -7.83
N VAL A 115 -18.66 20.55 -8.65
CA VAL A 115 -17.41 19.83 -8.91
C VAL A 115 -16.54 19.78 -7.66
N TYR A 116 -16.42 20.90 -6.95
CA TYR A 116 -15.66 20.97 -5.70
C TYR A 116 -16.19 20.00 -4.63
N GLU A 117 -17.51 19.91 -4.47
CA GLU A 117 -18.15 18.98 -3.53
C GLU A 117 -17.91 17.51 -3.90
N TRP A 118 -18.02 17.16 -5.19
CA TRP A 118 -17.70 15.82 -5.66
C TRP A 118 -16.22 15.46 -5.44
N LEU A 119 -15.31 16.41 -5.65
CA LEU A 119 -13.88 16.18 -5.38
C LEU A 119 -13.62 15.94 -3.90
N LEU A 120 -14.27 16.70 -3.00
CA LEU A 120 -14.19 16.46 -1.56
C LEU A 120 -14.73 15.07 -1.20
N PHE A 121 -15.86 14.68 -1.77
CA PHE A 121 -16.45 13.37 -1.54
C PHE A 121 -15.53 12.24 -2.01
N VAL A 122 -15.04 12.30 -3.25
CA VAL A 122 -14.13 11.28 -3.81
C VAL A 122 -12.81 11.22 -3.04
N HIS A 123 -12.24 12.36 -2.65
CA HIS A 123 -11.05 12.42 -1.80
C HIS A 123 -11.30 11.75 -0.44
N GLY A 124 -12.46 11.99 0.18
CA GLY A 124 -12.87 11.34 1.42
C GLY A 124 -13.06 9.83 1.29
N ILE A 125 -13.69 9.36 0.21
CA ILE A 125 -13.87 7.93 -0.06
C ILE A 125 -12.53 7.23 -0.29
N ALA A 126 -11.61 7.85 -1.05
CA ALA A 126 -10.27 7.33 -1.24
C ALA A 126 -9.52 7.16 0.09
N PHE A 127 -9.68 8.12 1.01
CA PHE A 127 -9.15 8.01 2.38
C PHE A 127 -9.74 6.82 3.13
N ILE A 128 -11.05 6.62 3.10
CA ILE A 128 -11.68 5.49 3.78
C ILE A 128 -11.14 4.15 3.23
N ILE A 129 -11.02 4.02 1.92
CA ILE A 129 -10.52 2.79 1.27
C ILE A 129 -9.08 2.49 1.69
N VAL A 130 -8.16 3.44 1.53
CA VAL A 130 -6.75 3.21 1.87
C VAL A 130 -6.55 3.04 3.37
N PHE A 131 -7.31 3.75 4.19
CA PHE A 131 -7.22 3.64 5.65
C PHE A 131 -7.71 2.28 6.14
N ALA A 132 -8.83 1.78 5.60
CA ALA A 132 -9.30 0.43 5.92
C ALA A 132 -8.27 -0.65 5.54
N MET A 133 -7.67 -0.55 4.34
CA MET A 133 -6.63 -1.48 3.93
C MET A 133 -5.34 -1.30 4.75
N PHE A 134 -5.01 -0.08 5.16
CA PHE A 134 -3.88 0.19 6.06
C PHE A 134 -4.06 -0.50 7.41
N LEU A 135 -5.26 -0.53 7.99
CA LEU A 135 -5.52 -1.25 9.24
C LEU A 135 -5.25 -2.76 9.08
N VAL A 136 -5.67 -3.36 7.96
CA VAL A 136 -5.37 -4.77 7.63
C VAL A 136 -3.87 -4.98 7.48
N HIS A 137 -3.20 -4.13 6.69
CA HIS A 137 -1.76 -4.20 6.46
C HIS A 137 -0.96 -4.04 7.76
N PHE A 138 -1.32 -3.07 8.58
CA PHE A 138 -0.72 -2.79 9.88
C PHE A 138 -0.89 -3.98 10.84
N TYR A 139 -2.11 -4.51 10.95
CA TYR A 139 -2.37 -5.69 11.76
C TYR A 139 -1.51 -6.89 11.33
N LEU A 140 -1.46 -7.18 10.03
CA LEU A 140 -0.67 -8.30 9.51
C LEU A 140 0.83 -8.07 9.66
N GLY A 141 1.32 -6.86 9.43
CA GLY A 141 2.76 -6.54 9.49
C GLY A 141 3.30 -6.43 10.92
N VAL A 142 2.52 -5.88 11.84
CA VAL A 142 3.00 -5.52 13.19
C VAL A 142 2.52 -6.49 14.27
N ILE A 143 1.24 -6.89 14.21
CA ILE A 143 0.59 -7.59 15.32
C ILE A 143 0.58 -9.11 15.09
N HIS A 144 0.31 -9.54 13.86
CA HIS A 144 0.03 -10.93 13.56
C HIS A 144 1.29 -11.82 13.79
N PRO A 145 1.21 -12.86 14.63
CA PRO A 145 2.39 -13.58 15.13
C PRO A 145 3.19 -14.27 14.02
N ARG A 146 2.54 -14.66 12.91
CA ARG A 146 3.18 -15.29 11.75
C ARG A 146 4.07 -14.37 10.90
N PHE A 147 4.05 -13.05 11.10
CA PHE A 147 4.78 -12.11 10.23
C PHE A 147 5.80 -11.25 10.97
N ARG A 148 6.27 -11.68 12.14
CA ARG A 148 7.26 -10.93 12.95
C ARG A 148 8.57 -10.65 12.21
N GLU A 149 9.04 -11.59 11.38
CA GLU A 149 10.24 -11.36 10.54
C GLU A 149 9.96 -10.35 9.43
N SER A 150 8.72 -10.24 8.95
CA SER A 150 8.36 -9.27 7.91
C SER A 150 8.60 -7.84 8.37
N LEU A 151 8.26 -7.48 9.61
CA LEU A 151 8.51 -6.13 10.12
C LEU A 151 10.01 -5.83 10.24
N ARG A 152 10.79 -6.79 10.74
CA ARG A 152 12.25 -6.63 10.87
C ARG A 152 12.91 -6.47 9.49
N SER A 153 12.44 -7.24 8.50
CA SER A 153 12.94 -7.16 7.13
C SER A 153 12.73 -5.79 6.48
N MET A 154 11.75 -4.99 6.93
CA MET A 154 11.58 -3.62 6.45
C MET A 154 12.68 -2.68 6.96
N LEU A 155 13.36 -3.03 8.06
CA LEU A 155 14.42 -2.24 8.67
C LEU A 155 15.82 -2.66 8.18
N ASP A 156 16.08 -3.97 8.11
CA ASP A 156 17.41 -4.51 7.79
C ASP A 156 17.52 -5.15 6.39
N GLY A 157 16.39 -5.31 5.69
CA GLY A 157 16.31 -5.91 4.36
C GLY A 157 16.48 -7.43 4.33
N LYS A 158 16.40 -8.14 5.46
CA LYS A 158 16.74 -9.58 5.55
C LYS A 158 15.60 -10.40 6.13
N VAL A 159 15.50 -11.65 5.67
CA VAL A 159 14.60 -12.69 6.20
C VAL A 159 15.35 -14.00 6.35
N SER A 160 14.95 -14.84 7.31
CA SER A 160 15.56 -16.17 7.45
C SER A 160 15.20 -17.08 6.26
N PRO A 161 16.08 -18.02 5.86
CA PRO A 161 15.77 -19.00 4.82
C PRO A 161 14.52 -19.84 5.14
N SER A 162 14.31 -20.18 6.41
CA SER A 162 13.10 -20.88 6.88
C SER A 162 11.84 -20.05 6.63
N TYR A 163 11.87 -18.77 6.98
CA TYR A 163 10.75 -17.86 6.75
C TYR A 163 10.47 -17.65 5.27
N ALA A 164 11.51 -17.45 4.45
CA ALA A 164 11.39 -17.35 3.01
C ALA A 164 10.78 -18.62 2.38
N LYS A 165 11.21 -19.81 2.82
CA LYS A 165 10.69 -21.09 2.35
C LYS A 165 9.23 -21.30 2.75
N GLN A 166 8.81 -20.80 3.91
CA GLN A 166 7.46 -20.96 4.45
C GLN A 166 6.46 -19.97 3.83
N HIS A 167 6.83 -18.69 3.73
CA HIS A 167 5.91 -17.63 3.30
C HIS A 167 6.08 -17.20 1.84
N TYR A 168 7.24 -17.45 1.24
CA TYR A 168 7.63 -16.94 -0.09
C TYR A 168 8.28 -18.02 -0.95
N ARG A 169 7.73 -19.25 -0.91
CA ARG A 169 8.38 -20.44 -1.45
C ARG A 169 8.82 -20.33 -2.91
N LYS A 170 7.99 -19.78 -3.80
CA LYS A 170 8.35 -19.61 -5.22
C LYS A 170 9.52 -18.64 -5.39
N TRP A 171 9.60 -17.61 -4.56
CA TRP A 171 10.73 -16.69 -4.56
C TRP A 171 11.99 -17.36 -4.03
N TYR A 172 11.89 -18.10 -2.92
CA TYR A 172 12.99 -18.87 -2.35
C TYR A 172 13.59 -19.86 -3.37
N ASP A 173 12.74 -20.63 -4.04
CA ASP A 173 13.19 -21.61 -5.04
C ASP A 173 13.84 -20.90 -6.26
N LYS A 174 13.32 -19.74 -6.67
CA LYS A 174 13.90 -18.94 -7.76
C LYS A 174 15.31 -18.43 -7.42
N ILE A 175 15.51 -17.86 -6.23
CA ILE A 175 16.82 -17.34 -5.82
C ILE A 175 17.84 -18.47 -5.62
N THR A 176 17.44 -19.59 -5.01
CA THR A 176 18.34 -20.71 -4.76
C THR A 176 18.71 -21.46 -6.04
N ASN A 177 17.79 -21.64 -6.98
CA ASN A 177 18.10 -22.23 -8.28
C ASN A 177 19.02 -21.33 -9.11
N ASN A 178 18.85 -20.01 -9.07
CA ASN A 178 19.77 -19.08 -9.73
C ASN A 178 21.19 -19.17 -9.16
N HIS A 179 21.35 -19.26 -7.84
CA HIS A 179 22.66 -19.42 -7.20
C HIS A 179 23.33 -20.77 -7.51
N ARG A 180 22.56 -21.82 -7.83
CA ARG A 180 23.09 -23.14 -8.16
C ARG A 180 23.57 -23.24 -9.61
N ASN A 181 23.15 -22.32 -10.46
CA ASN A 181 23.47 -22.26 -11.90
C ASN A 181 24.51 -21.16 -12.23
N GLN A 182 25.09 -20.51 -11.21
CA GLN A 182 26.24 -19.60 -11.29
C GLN A 182 27.47 -20.32 -10.74
#